data_AF-A0A2E5S5Y6-F1
#
_entry.id   AF-A0A2E5S5Y6-F1
#
_cell.length_a   1.000
_cell.length_b   1.000
_cell.length_c   1.000
_cell.angle_alpha   90.00
_cell.angle_beta   90.00
_cell.angle_gamma   90.00
#
_symmetry.space_group_name_H-M   'P 1'
#
loop_
_entity.id
_entity.type
_entity.pdbx_description
1 polymer ?
#
loop_
_entity_poly.entity_id
_entity_poly.type
_entity_poly.pdbx_seq_one_letter_code
_entity_poly.pdbx_strand_id
1 'polypeptide(L)'
;MHTMPNKKSKEILTRSPGKTSIEYSSDAHERGLHANLSRKRIFLLSGAALLFCFQCFSFVAWMIRPSHEFDEEQHPPTPDYAQDRYWAARPDQNDLADFIPEDSNLVDGQSDSEVDVFFVHPTSYLSDESWNANAAEYSTRISQQDVVQQSSVFNGSARVFAPRYRQATMGTFAYLNEENSRRALDLAYKDIREAFQFYLRNYNDGRPFILAGHSQGAFLVVRLMQDFLDVTEASRDSRFIIAYAPGAGIKPDQFQKLKSCTSPEQTSCYVSWNSRLWGVEIQGPDDLNAGLKGTVCINPITWKPGEDIASAHQHQGSMRKDFLRIDRQFIEARCKNSLLWVKASEIERYQSDFQKENLHPMDFNLFYLDVRKNVDVRIRRHRERYPALYGR
;
A
#
# COMPACT_ATOMS: atom_id res chain seq x y z
N MET A 1 51.45 -0.46 -68.93
CA MET A 1 51.49 0.00 -70.33
C MET A 1 50.27 0.87 -70.60
N HIS A 2 50.43 1.91 -71.43
CA HIS A 2 49.47 2.58 -72.34
C HIS A 2 47.93 2.35 -72.15
N THR A 3 47.04 3.34 -72.27
CA THR A 3 47.14 4.65 -72.96
C THR A 3 46.00 5.60 -72.55
N MET A 4 46.29 6.91 -72.48
CA MET A 4 45.35 8.01 -72.78
C MET A 4 45.33 8.25 -74.32
N PRO A 5 44.59 9.24 -74.89
CA PRO A 5 43.26 9.79 -74.59
C PRO A 5 42.37 9.81 -75.86
N ASN A 6 41.23 10.50 -75.88
CA ASN A 6 40.89 11.28 -77.08
C ASN A 6 40.18 12.61 -76.76
N LYS A 7 40.49 13.62 -77.57
CA LYS A 7 40.08 15.03 -77.48
C LYS A 7 39.52 15.43 -78.85
N LYS A 8 38.43 16.20 -78.90
CA LYS A 8 38.03 17.13 -79.98
C LYS A 8 36.67 17.75 -79.62
N SER A 9 36.30 19.00 -79.88
CA SER A 9 36.99 20.28 -80.13
C SER A 9 35.94 21.25 -80.67
N LYS A 10 35.75 22.40 -80.01
CA LYS A 10 35.49 23.75 -80.59
C LYS A 10 34.33 23.97 -81.60
N GLU A 11 34.02 25.17 -82.15
CA GLU A 11 34.22 26.61 -81.79
C GLU A 11 32.81 27.17 -81.37
N ILE A 12 32.44 28.46 -81.23
CA ILE A 12 33.02 29.76 -81.58
C ILE A 12 32.53 30.86 -80.58
N LEU A 13 32.91 32.12 -80.79
CA LEU A 13 32.50 33.31 -80.01
C LEU A 13 31.25 34.01 -80.57
N THR A 14 30.56 34.79 -79.74
CA THR A 14 30.23 36.22 -80.02
C THR A 14 29.86 36.99 -78.73
N ARG A 15 29.96 38.33 -78.74
CA ARG A 15 29.87 39.21 -77.55
C ARG A 15 28.57 40.02 -77.49
N SER A 16 27.92 40.05 -76.30
CA SER A 16 27.27 41.18 -75.57
C SER A 16 26.28 42.17 -76.28
N PRO A 17 25.52 43.01 -75.54
CA PRO A 17 25.28 43.04 -74.08
C PRO A 17 23.77 43.11 -73.69
N GLY A 18 23.43 42.83 -72.41
CA GLY A 18 22.15 43.33 -71.88
C GLY A 18 21.63 42.70 -70.57
N LYS A 19 21.27 43.60 -69.63
CA LYS A 19 20.33 43.43 -68.50
C LYS A 19 20.73 42.53 -67.33
N THR A 20 21.16 43.23 -66.28
CA THR A 20 20.92 42.99 -64.86
C THR A 20 19.74 42.07 -64.50
N SER A 21 20.05 41.01 -63.75
CA SER A 21 19.23 40.51 -62.65
C SER A 21 20.15 39.88 -61.61
N ILE A 22 19.89 40.16 -60.32
CA ILE A 22 20.65 39.61 -59.19
C ILE A 22 19.80 38.49 -58.60
N GLU A 23 20.21 37.24 -58.77
CA GLU A 23 19.70 36.14 -57.94
C GLU A 23 20.61 35.98 -56.72
N TYR A 24 20.04 36.28 -55.55
CA TYR A 24 20.71 36.08 -54.26
C TYR A 24 20.57 34.60 -53.86
N SER A 25 21.70 33.98 -53.51
CA SER A 25 21.73 32.65 -52.91
C SER A 25 20.88 32.61 -51.63
N SER A 26 19.97 31.64 -51.52
CA SER A 26 19.09 31.42 -50.36
C SER A 26 19.79 30.82 -49.13
N ASP A 27 21.08 30.53 -49.23
CA ASP A 27 21.83 29.64 -48.33
C ASP A 27 22.28 30.29 -47.00
N ALA A 28 21.87 31.54 -46.74
CA ALA A 28 22.22 32.30 -45.54
C ALA A 28 21.08 32.43 -44.52
N HIS A 29 19.81 32.19 -44.90
CA HIS A 29 18.68 32.43 -43.99
C HIS A 29 18.35 31.21 -43.10
N GLU A 30 18.52 29.98 -43.60
CA GLU A 30 18.24 28.76 -42.82
C GLU A 30 19.19 28.59 -41.62
N ARG A 31 20.47 28.92 -41.78
CA ARG A 31 21.47 28.82 -40.69
C ARG A 31 21.17 29.74 -39.50
N GLY A 32 20.44 30.83 -39.70
CA GLY A 32 19.98 31.73 -38.63
C GLY A 32 18.79 31.20 -37.82
N LEU A 33 17.84 30.51 -38.46
CA LEU A 33 16.66 29.95 -37.78
C LEU A 33 17.01 28.74 -36.91
N HIS A 34 17.87 27.84 -37.40
CA HIS A 34 18.23 26.63 -36.66
C HIS A 34 18.96 26.92 -35.33
N ALA A 35 19.79 27.96 -35.27
CA ALA A 35 20.48 28.37 -34.04
C ALA A 35 19.52 28.90 -32.95
N ASN A 36 18.46 29.63 -33.34
CA ASN A 36 17.47 30.17 -32.40
C ASN A 36 16.44 29.13 -31.94
N LEU A 37 16.08 28.19 -32.80
CA LEU A 37 15.21 27.05 -32.45
C LEU A 37 15.91 26.07 -31.48
N SER A 38 17.23 25.89 -31.62
CA SER A 38 18.04 25.09 -30.69
C SER A 38 18.00 25.65 -29.26
N ARG A 39 18.27 26.95 -29.07
CA ARG A 39 18.26 27.58 -27.73
C ARG A 39 16.87 27.60 -27.07
N LYS A 40 15.80 27.80 -27.85
CA LYS A 40 14.43 27.75 -27.31
C LYS A 40 13.97 26.33 -26.93
N ARG A 41 14.42 25.29 -27.66
CA ARG A 41 14.15 23.89 -27.27
C ARG A 41 14.95 23.46 -26.05
N ILE A 42 16.19 23.93 -25.88
CA ILE A 42 16.99 23.64 -24.68
C ILE A 42 16.37 24.29 -23.43
N PHE A 43 15.83 25.51 -23.52
CA PHE A 43 15.10 26.14 -22.41
C PHE A 43 13.75 25.50 -22.10
N LEU A 44 13.02 24.98 -23.10
CA LEU A 44 11.78 24.23 -22.86
C LEU A 44 12.06 22.84 -22.27
N LEU A 45 13.15 22.16 -22.68
CA LEU A 45 13.53 20.86 -22.13
C LEU A 45 14.16 20.96 -20.73
N SER A 46 14.89 22.03 -20.41
CA SER A 46 15.35 22.25 -19.03
C SER A 46 14.21 22.70 -18.09
N GLY A 47 13.25 23.50 -18.59
CA GLY A 47 12.03 23.84 -17.84
C GLY A 47 11.13 22.62 -17.59
N ALA A 48 10.92 21.78 -18.61
CA ALA A 48 10.13 20.56 -18.47
C ALA A 48 10.80 19.52 -17.56
N ALA A 49 12.13 19.33 -17.63
CA ALA A 49 12.85 18.41 -16.77
C ALA A 49 12.81 18.83 -15.28
N LEU A 50 12.85 20.14 -14.99
CA LEU A 50 12.71 20.66 -13.61
C LEU A 50 11.29 20.48 -13.06
N LEU A 51 10.25 20.56 -13.90
CA LEU A 51 8.88 20.22 -13.52
C LEU A 51 8.68 18.70 -13.34
N PHE A 52 9.38 17.87 -14.11
CA PHE A 52 9.25 16.41 -14.07
C PHE A 52 9.74 15.79 -12.75
N CYS A 53 10.80 16.34 -12.15
CA CYS A 53 11.33 15.85 -10.87
C CYS A 53 10.42 16.14 -9.66
N PHE A 54 9.55 17.15 -9.74
CA PHE A 54 8.71 17.60 -8.61
C PHE A 54 7.25 17.11 -8.66
N GLN A 55 6.79 16.48 -9.74
CA GLN A 55 5.39 16.06 -9.92
C GLN A 55 5.20 14.54 -10.11
N CYS A 56 6.25 13.74 -9.91
CA CYS A 56 6.28 12.33 -10.28
C CYS A 56 5.17 11.49 -9.62
N PHE A 57 4.85 11.71 -8.33
CA PHE A 57 3.78 10.96 -7.67
C PHE A 57 2.39 11.34 -8.17
N SER A 58 2.08 12.63 -8.26
CA SER A 58 0.75 13.11 -8.65
C SER A 58 0.45 12.78 -10.12
N PHE A 59 1.50 12.64 -10.95
CA PHE A 59 1.40 12.07 -12.29
C PHE A 59 1.14 10.54 -12.28
N VAL A 60 1.83 9.76 -11.45
CA VAL A 60 1.59 8.31 -11.31
C VAL A 60 0.19 8.02 -10.76
N ALA A 61 -0.26 8.78 -9.76
CA ALA A 61 -1.60 8.68 -9.19
C ALA A 61 -2.70 9.02 -10.22
N TRP A 62 -2.43 9.97 -11.11
CA TRP A 62 -3.32 10.30 -12.24
C TRP A 62 -3.32 9.20 -13.32
N MET A 63 -2.17 8.59 -13.63
CA MET A 63 -2.06 7.47 -14.59
C MET A 63 -2.75 6.17 -14.13
N ILE A 64 -3.09 6.03 -12.85
CA ILE A 64 -3.82 4.87 -12.30
C ILE A 64 -5.22 5.26 -11.80
N ARG A 65 -5.72 6.41 -12.24
CA ARG A 65 -7.07 6.90 -11.96
C ARG A 65 -7.92 6.70 -13.23
N PRO A 66 -9.04 5.99 -13.15
CA PRO A 66 -9.96 5.86 -14.28
C PRO A 66 -10.45 7.21 -14.81
N SER A 67 -10.57 7.28 -16.13
CA SER A 67 -10.96 8.51 -16.85
C SER A 67 -12.47 8.74 -16.93
N HIS A 68 -13.27 7.74 -16.52
CA HIS A 68 -14.73 7.70 -16.52
C HIS A 68 -15.32 7.79 -15.10
N GLU A 69 -16.59 8.16 -15.00
CA GLU A 69 -17.32 8.20 -13.73
C GLU A 69 -17.67 6.77 -13.25
N PHE A 70 -17.83 6.60 -11.94
CA PHE A 70 -18.08 5.27 -11.35
C PHE A 70 -19.35 4.59 -11.88
N ASP A 71 -20.40 5.35 -12.23
CA ASP A 71 -21.64 4.80 -12.81
C ASP A 71 -21.53 4.44 -14.30
N GLU A 72 -20.46 4.83 -14.98
CA GLU A 72 -20.30 4.59 -16.43
C GLU A 72 -19.70 3.22 -16.74
N GLU A 73 -19.09 2.55 -15.76
CA GLU A 73 -18.51 1.22 -15.90
C GLU A 73 -19.47 0.08 -15.51
N GLN A 74 -19.34 -1.06 -16.21
CA GLN A 74 -19.90 -2.31 -15.73
C GLN A 74 -18.97 -2.89 -14.65
N HIS A 75 -19.33 -2.74 -13.38
CA HIS A 75 -18.54 -3.29 -12.28
C HIS A 75 -18.36 -4.83 -12.39
N PRO A 76 -17.23 -5.38 -11.91
CA PRO A 76 -17.00 -6.82 -11.85
C PRO A 76 -18.07 -7.57 -11.04
N PRO A 77 -18.29 -8.87 -11.29
CA PRO A 77 -19.28 -9.67 -10.57
C PRO A 77 -19.02 -9.69 -9.06
N THR A 78 -20.10 -9.74 -8.27
CA THR A 78 -20.00 -9.87 -6.81
C THR A 78 -19.37 -11.21 -6.44
N PRO A 79 -18.36 -11.25 -5.56
CA PRO A 79 -17.74 -12.49 -5.11
C PRO A 79 -18.74 -13.36 -4.34
N ASP A 80 -18.67 -14.67 -4.58
CA ASP A 80 -19.44 -15.68 -3.85
C ASP A 80 -18.52 -16.38 -2.84
N TYR A 81 -18.59 -15.95 -1.58
CA TYR A 81 -17.71 -16.44 -0.52
C TYR A 81 -17.91 -17.91 -0.13
N ALA A 82 -18.90 -18.61 -0.69
CA ALA A 82 -18.96 -20.08 -0.64
C ALA A 82 -17.92 -20.76 -1.54
N GLN A 83 -17.26 -20.03 -2.45
CA GLN A 83 -16.27 -20.58 -3.38
C GLN A 83 -14.85 -20.21 -2.93
N ASP A 84 -14.00 -21.23 -2.76
CA ASP A 84 -12.60 -21.14 -2.34
C ASP A 84 -11.77 -20.09 -3.11
N ARG A 85 -12.06 -19.89 -4.41
CA ARG A 85 -11.36 -18.88 -5.24
C ARG A 85 -11.54 -17.43 -4.77
N TYR A 86 -12.55 -17.12 -3.96
CA TYR A 86 -12.73 -15.80 -3.35
C TYR A 86 -12.11 -15.69 -1.95
N TRP A 87 -11.31 -16.67 -1.56
CA TRP A 87 -10.40 -16.59 -0.43
C TRP A 87 -8.95 -16.52 -0.96
N ALA A 88 -8.20 -15.57 -0.42
CA ALA A 88 -6.78 -15.39 -0.67
C ALA A 88 -5.93 -16.18 0.34
N ALA A 89 -6.48 -16.41 1.54
CA ALA A 89 -5.96 -17.35 2.53
C ALA A 89 -7.08 -18.01 3.35
N ARG A 90 -6.88 -19.28 3.74
CA ARG A 90 -7.67 -20.01 4.75
C ARG A 90 -6.80 -21.05 5.47
N PRO A 91 -7.05 -21.36 6.76
CA PRO A 91 -6.23 -22.31 7.54
C PRO A 91 -6.33 -23.78 7.10
N ASP A 92 -7.17 -24.11 6.12
CA ASP A 92 -7.33 -25.43 5.50
C ASP A 92 -6.70 -25.53 4.10
N GLN A 93 -6.08 -24.45 3.62
CA GLN A 93 -5.38 -24.37 2.33
C GLN A 93 -3.87 -24.32 2.56
N ASN A 94 -3.09 -24.42 1.47
CA ASN A 94 -1.66 -24.14 1.46
C ASN A 94 -1.45 -22.83 0.70
N ASP A 95 -1.20 -21.75 1.43
CA ASP A 95 -1.16 -20.39 0.90
C ASP A 95 -0.07 -19.54 1.58
N LEU A 96 -0.05 -18.23 1.28
CA LEU A 96 1.04 -17.34 1.71
C LEU A 96 0.84 -16.77 3.12
N ALA A 97 -0.32 -16.96 3.74
CA ALA A 97 -0.50 -16.79 5.17
C ALA A 97 0.27 -17.83 5.98
N ASP A 98 0.55 -19.02 5.44
CA ASP A 98 1.27 -20.11 6.13
C ASP A 98 2.79 -19.85 6.22
N PHE A 99 3.28 -18.78 5.58
CA PHE A 99 4.69 -18.53 5.40
C PHE A 99 5.48 -18.48 6.72
N ILE A 100 6.53 -19.30 6.80
CA ILE A 100 7.53 -19.30 7.86
C ILE A 100 8.92 -19.04 7.24
N PRO A 101 9.69 -18.04 7.73
CA PRO A 101 11.05 -17.79 7.25
C PRO A 101 12.01 -18.91 7.66
N GLU A 102 12.83 -19.39 6.72
CA GLU A 102 13.77 -20.51 6.92
C GLU A 102 14.76 -20.24 8.07
N ASP A 103 15.34 -19.03 8.13
CA ASP A 103 16.27 -18.59 9.17
C ASP A 103 15.55 -18.18 10.48
N SER A 104 14.47 -18.87 10.86
CA SER A 104 13.70 -18.54 12.06
C SER A 104 13.28 -19.75 12.90
N ASN A 105 13.03 -19.50 14.18
CA ASN A 105 12.45 -20.48 15.11
C ASN A 105 10.92 -20.34 15.22
N LEU A 106 10.28 -19.76 14.20
CA LEU A 106 8.84 -19.62 14.14
C LEU A 106 8.22 -20.93 13.66
N VAL A 107 6.96 -21.14 14.07
CA VAL A 107 6.11 -22.22 13.59
C VAL A 107 4.82 -21.61 13.05
N ASP A 108 4.24 -22.28 12.07
CA ASP A 108 2.81 -22.15 11.80
C ASP A 108 2.06 -22.93 12.88
N GLY A 109 1.08 -22.28 13.50
CA GLY A 109 0.27 -22.81 14.59
C GLY A 109 -1.23 -22.72 14.30
N GLN A 110 -1.62 -22.49 13.04
CA GLN A 110 -3.03 -22.35 12.65
C GLN A 110 -3.86 -23.59 12.99
N SER A 111 -3.34 -24.79 12.70
CA SER A 111 -4.05 -26.06 12.94
C SER A 111 -4.45 -26.28 14.40
N ASP A 112 -3.64 -25.78 15.34
CA ASP A 112 -3.85 -25.91 16.79
C ASP A 112 -4.51 -24.66 17.41
N SER A 113 -4.82 -23.62 16.63
CA SER A 113 -5.32 -22.36 17.18
C SER A 113 -6.83 -22.33 17.41
N GLU A 114 -7.18 -21.94 18.64
CA GLU A 114 -8.56 -21.65 19.08
C GLU A 114 -9.04 -20.24 18.70
N VAL A 115 -8.20 -19.45 18.01
CA VAL A 115 -8.45 -18.04 17.68
C VAL A 115 -8.35 -17.83 16.19
N ASP A 116 -9.22 -16.98 15.65
CA ASP A 116 -9.20 -16.60 14.25
C ASP A 116 -8.65 -15.18 14.06
N VAL A 117 -8.04 -14.91 12.90
CA VAL A 117 -7.86 -13.55 12.38
C VAL A 117 -8.58 -13.42 11.05
N PHE A 118 -9.44 -12.42 10.95
CA PHE A 118 -10.01 -11.99 9.69
C PHE A 118 -9.14 -10.86 9.13
N PHE A 119 -8.29 -11.20 8.16
CA PHE A 119 -7.28 -10.32 7.58
C PHE A 119 -7.75 -9.72 6.24
N VAL A 120 -7.92 -8.41 6.19
CA VAL A 120 -8.20 -7.69 4.94
C VAL A 120 -6.89 -7.16 4.37
N HIS A 121 -6.46 -7.76 3.27
CA HIS A 121 -5.20 -7.44 2.60
C HIS A 121 -5.26 -6.05 1.91
N PRO A 122 -4.13 -5.36 1.68
CA PRO A 122 -4.10 -4.05 1.03
C PRO A 122 -4.40 -4.16 -0.47
N THR A 123 -4.56 -3.01 -1.16
CA THR A 123 -4.77 -2.98 -2.61
C THR A 123 -3.48 -3.31 -3.36
N SER A 124 -3.56 -4.28 -4.27
CA SER A 124 -2.53 -4.60 -5.27
C SER A 124 -2.96 -4.17 -6.69
N TYR A 125 -4.13 -3.54 -6.84
CA TYR A 125 -4.65 -3.08 -8.11
C TYR A 125 -4.05 -1.73 -8.51
N LEU A 126 -3.18 -1.76 -9.51
CA LEU A 126 -2.42 -0.63 -10.06
C LEU A 126 -2.79 -0.40 -11.53
N SER A 127 -4.03 0.03 -11.78
CA SER A 127 -4.57 0.25 -13.13
C SER A 127 -5.64 1.35 -13.12
N ASP A 128 -5.79 2.03 -14.25
CA ASP A 128 -6.84 3.01 -14.59
C ASP A 128 -8.03 2.39 -15.37
N GLU A 129 -7.97 1.10 -15.72
CA GLU A 129 -9.01 0.44 -16.54
C GLU A 129 -10.39 0.41 -15.87
N SER A 130 -10.46 0.31 -14.55
CA SER A 130 -11.71 0.36 -13.78
C SER A 130 -11.50 0.93 -12.37
N TRP A 131 -12.58 1.34 -11.72
CA TRP A 131 -12.54 1.79 -10.33
C TRP A 131 -12.27 0.64 -9.36
N ASN A 132 -12.76 -0.57 -9.68
CA ASN A 132 -12.54 -1.76 -8.86
C ASN A 132 -12.10 -3.00 -9.67
N ALA A 133 -11.11 -3.73 -9.15
CA ALA A 133 -10.63 -4.99 -9.72
C ALA A 133 -11.65 -6.13 -9.62
N ASN A 134 -11.60 -7.09 -10.55
CA ASN A 134 -12.36 -8.35 -10.44
C ASN A 134 -11.77 -9.25 -9.35
N ALA A 135 -12.59 -9.59 -8.34
CA ALA A 135 -12.19 -10.37 -7.16
C ALA A 135 -11.64 -11.78 -7.46
N ALA A 136 -11.88 -12.33 -8.66
CA ALA A 136 -11.34 -13.64 -9.06
C ALA A 136 -10.02 -13.57 -9.85
N GLU A 137 -9.62 -12.39 -10.34
CA GLU A 137 -8.65 -12.26 -11.44
C GLU A 137 -7.44 -11.35 -11.13
N TYR A 138 -7.48 -10.56 -10.05
CA TYR A 138 -6.30 -9.77 -9.65
C TYR A 138 -5.22 -10.61 -8.96
N SER A 139 -3.96 -10.26 -9.22
CA SER A 139 -2.81 -10.75 -8.47
C SER A 139 -2.75 -10.07 -7.10
N THR A 140 -2.55 -10.84 -6.03
CA THR A 140 -2.23 -10.32 -4.69
C THR A 140 -0.77 -9.85 -4.58
N ARG A 141 -0.01 -9.77 -5.67
CA ARG A 141 1.41 -9.39 -5.67
C ARG A 141 1.66 -7.97 -6.15
N ILE A 142 2.54 -7.26 -5.44
CA ILE A 142 3.13 -5.98 -5.83
C ILE A 142 4.65 -6.16 -5.86
N SER A 143 5.29 -5.92 -7.00
CA SER A 143 6.77 -5.95 -7.12
C SER A 143 7.44 -7.17 -6.47
N GLN A 144 6.96 -8.37 -6.80
CA GLN A 144 7.35 -9.68 -6.24
C GLN A 144 6.89 -10.01 -4.81
N GLN A 145 6.50 -9.03 -3.98
CA GLN A 145 5.92 -9.28 -2.66
C GLN A 145 4.44 -9.66 -2.81
N ASP A 146 4.01 -10.76 -2.17
CA ASP A 146 2.57 -11.02 -2.02
C ASP A 146 2.03 -10.29 -0.79
N VAL A 147 0.96 -9.51 -0.97
CA VAL A 147 0.39 -8.70 0.11
C VAL A 147 -0.36 -9.54 1.14
N VAL A 148 -0.79 -10.74 0.77
CA VAL A 148 -1.38 -11.72 1.71
C VAL A 148 -0.30 -12.27 2.63
N GLN A 149 0.95 -12.36 2.19
CA GLN A 149 2.07 -12.84 3.00
C GLN A 149 2.32 -11.97 4.25
N GLN A 150 1.85 -10.72 4.28
CA GLN A 150 1.86 -9.89 5.50
C GLN A 150 1.01 -10.48 6.64
N SER A 151 -0.03 -11.26 6.30
CA SER A 151 -0.91 -11.92 7.27
C SER A 151 -0.24 -13.10 7.99
N SER A 152 0.87 -13.63 7.45
CA SER A 152 1.67 -14.68 8.12
C SER A 152 2.16 -14.25 9.50
N VAL A 153 2.19 -12.94 9.79
CA VAL A 153 2.43 -12.39 11.13
C VAL A 153 1.47 -12.94 12.22
N PHE A 154 0.31 -13.48 11.84
CA PHE A 154 -0.69 -14.05 12.75
C PHE A 154 -0.66 -15.58 12.85
N ASN A 155 -0.11 -16.30 11.86
CA ASN A 155 -0.25 -17.76 11.72
C ASN A 155 0.30 -18.58 12.92
N GLY A 156 1.27 -18.04 13.66
CA GLY A 156 1.80 -18.66 14.88
C GLY A 156 0.88 -18.59 16.11
N SER A 157 -0.31 -18.00 16.00
CA SER A 157 -1.26 -17.88 17.13
C SER A 157 -2.74 -17.79 16.72
N ALA A 158 -3.08 -17.54 15.46
CA ALA A 158 -4.45 -17.45 14.97
C ALA A 158 -4.60 -18.05 13.57
N ARG A 159 -5.73 -18.74 13.32
CA ARG A 159 -6.17 -19.21 12.00
C ARG A 159 -6.41 -18.02 11.07
N VAL A 160 -5.75 -17.97 9.90
CA VAL A 160 -5.84 -16.81 9.01
C VAL A 160 -6.93 -17.00 7.97
N PHE A 161 -7.91 -16.09 7.97
CA PHE A 161 -8.92 -15.98 6.92
C PHE A 161 -8.74 -14.65 6.20
N ALA A 162 -8.38 -14.68 4.90
CA ALA A 162 -8.26 -13.48 4.09
C ALA A 162 -9.14 -13.59 2.83
N PRO A 163 -10.22 -12.79 2.69
CA PRO A 163 -11.04 -12.80 1.49
C PRO A 163 -10.37 -12.04 0.33
N ARG A 164 -10.61 -12.49 -0.91
CA ARG A 164 -10.52 -11.62 -2.09
C ARG A 164 -11.78 -10.77 -2.20
N TYR A 165 -11.67 -9.54 -2.68
CA TYR A 165 -12.76 -8.57 -2.73
C TYR A 165 -12.52 -7.59 -3.88
N ARG A 166 -13.55 -6.93 -4.42
CA ARG A 166 -13.36 -5.99 -5.54
C ARG A 166 -12.57 -4.76 -5.08
N GLN A 167 -11.24 -4.82 -5.18
CA GLN A 167 -10.34 -3.80 -4.64
C GLN A 167 -10.49 -2.49 -5.39
N ALA A 168 -10.67 -1.37 -4.68
CA ALA A 168 -10.58 -0.07 -5.33
C ALA A 168 -9.14 0.17 -5.80
N THR A 169 -8.97 0.72 -7.01
CA THR A 169 -7.66 1.05 -7.57
C THR A 169 -6.85 1.95 -6.63
N MET A 170 -5.52 1.79 -6.62
CA MET A 170 -4.61 2.62 -5.82
C MET A 170 -4.79 4.14 -6.10
N GLY A 171 -5.23 4.54 -7.30
CA GLY A 171 -5.54 5.94 -7.63
C GLY A 171 -6.57 6.58 -6.67
N THR A 172 -7.50 5.79 -6.16
CA THR A 172 -8.49 6.17 -5.14
C THR A 172 -7.86 6.87 -3.93
N PHE A 173 -6.65 6.47 -3.50
CA PHE A 173 -6.00 7.02 -2.32
C PHE A 173 -5.39 8.41 -2.51
N ALA A 174 -5.12 8.82 -3.75
CA ALA A 174 -4.73 10.20 -4.05
C ALA A 174 -5.94 11.15 -4.08
N TYR A 175 -7.15 10.62 -4.26
CA TYR A 175 -8.38 11.38 -4.48
C TYR A 175 -9.51 11.00 -3.50
N LEU A 176 -9.17 10.66 -2.25
CA LEU A 176 -10.12 10.09 -1.25
C LEU A 176 -11.39 10.90 -0.98
N ASN A 177 -11.34 12.22 -1.17
CA ASN A 177 -12.49 13.11 -0.94
C ASN A 177 -13.47 13.13 -2.11
N GLU A 178 -13.08 12.63 -3.29
CA GLU A 178 -13.93 12.61 -4.49
C GLU A 178 -15.01 11.53 -4.40
N GLU A 179 -16.05 11.65 -5.22
CA GLU A 179 -17.20 10.74 -5.17
C GLU A 179 -16.86 9.34 -5.67
N ASN A 180 -16.25 9.21 -6.86
CA ASN A 180 -15.89 7.91 -7.42
C ASN A 180 -14.95 7.11 -6.50
N SER A 181 -13.97 7.78 -5.89
CA SER A 181 -13.09 7.21 -4.87
C SER A 181 -13.85 6.64 -3.67
N ARG A 182 -14.82 7.38 -3.13
CA ARG A 182 -15.66 6.90 -2.02
C ARG A 182 -16.52 5.71 -2.44
N ARG A 183 -17.14 5.77 -3.62
CA ARG A 183 -18.01 4.72 -4.17
C ARG A 183 -17.24 3.43 -4.47
N ALA A 184 -16.01 3.52 -4.96
CA ALA A 184 -15.11 2.38 -5.13
C ALA A 184 -14.78 1.71 -3.79
N LEU A 185 -14.54 2.50 -2.73
CA LEU A 185 -14.34 1.99 -1.36
C LEU A 185 -15.64 1.45 -0.73
N ASP A 186 -16.81 1.96 -1.10
CA ASP A 186 -18.12 1.42 -0.70
C ASP A 186 -18.39 0.05 -1.33
N LEU A 187 -18.05 -0.13 -2.62
CA LEU A 187 -18.15 -1.43 -3.29
C LEU A 187 -17.19 -2.46 -2.67
N ALA A 188 -15.93 -2.07 -2.44
CA ALA A 188 -14.95 -2.89 -1.73
C ALA A 188 -15.41 -3.24 -0.30
N TYR A 189 -16.03 -2.29 0.41
CA TYR A 189 -16.55 -2.55 1.76
C TYR A 189 -17.74 -3.50 1.78
N LYS A 190 -18.65 -3.39 0.80
CA LYS A 190 -19.78 -4.31 0.67
C LYS A 190 -19.30 -5.77 0.59
N ASP A 191 -18.29 -6.04 -0.24
CA ASP A 191 -17.68 -7.36 -0.38
C ASP A 191 -17.05 -7.84 0.94
N ILE A 192 -16.25 -6.99 1.60
CA ILE A 192 -15.63 -7.33 2.90
C ILE A 192 -16.66 -7.57 4.01
N ARG A 193 -17.77 -6.84 4.03
CA ARG A 193 -18.87 -7.04 4.96
C ARG A 193 -19.56 -8.40 4.73
N GLU A 194 -19.85 -8.75 3.48
CA GLU A 194 -20.41 -10.07 3.15
C GLU A 194 -19.43 -11.21 3.48
N ALA A 195 -18.14 -11.04 3.17
CA ALA A 195 -17.07 -11.98 3.51
C ALA A 195 -16.99 -12.23 5.02
N PHE A 196 -16.98 -11.16 5.83
CA PHE A 196 -16.90 -11.25 7.28
C PHE A 196 -18.13 -11.95 7.86
N GLN A 197 -19.33 -11.61 7.37
CA GLN A 197 -20.55 -12.30 7.77
C GLN A 197 -20.57 -13.77 7.33
N PHE A 198 -20.04 -14.10 6.16
CA PHE A 198 -19.93 -15.48 5.70
C PHE A 198 -18.97 -16.27 6.59
N TYR A 199 -17.79 -15.73 6.88
CA TYR A 199 -16.82 -16.34 7.80
C TYR A 199 -17.41 -16.57 9.20
N LEU A 200 -18.11 -15.58 9.77
CA LEU A 200 -18.75 -15.71 11.08
C LEU A 200 -19.81 -16.81 11.13
N ARG A 201 -20.54 -17.05 10.03
CA ARG A 201 -21.58 -18.08 9.94
C ARG A 201 -21.06 -19.48 9.64
N ASN A 202 -19.98 -19.61 8.86
CA ASN A 202 -19.57 -20.89 8.26
C ASN A 202 -18.21 -21.41 8.76
N TYR A 203 -17.30 -20.56 9.26
CA TYR A 203 -15.91 -20.94 9.57
C TYR A 203 -15.46 -20.61 11.00
N ASN A 204 -15.98 -19.53 11.59
CA ASN A 204 -15.56 -19.10 12.93
C ASN A 204 -16.00 -20.09 14.02
N ASP A 205 -17.23 -20.61 13.90
CA ASP A 205 -17.78 -21.60 14.84
C ASP A 205 -17.65 -21.13 16.32
N GLY A 206 -17.93 -19.83 16.51
CA GLY A 206 -17.94 -19.19 17.82
C GLY A 206 -16.57 -18.90 18.44
N ARG A 207 -15.44 -19.11 17.74
CA ARG A 207 -14.09 -18.81 18.26
C ARG A 207 -13.90 -17.30 18.53
N PRO A 208 -13.09 -16.94 19.53
CA PRO A 208 -12.52 -15.60 19.65
C PRO A 208 -11.82 -15.17 18.35
N PHE A 209 -11.92 -13.89 17.99
CA PHE A 209 -11.38 -13.38 16.73
C PHE A 209 -10.68 -12.03 16.84
N ILE A 210 -9.73 -11.84 15.93
CA ILE A 210 -8.98 -10.61 15.67
C ILE A 210 -9.47 -10.05 14.33
N LEU A 211 -9.62 -8.74 14.23
CA LEU A 211 -9.69 -8.06 12.93
C LEU A 211 -8.30 -7.54 12.59
N ALA A 212 -7.85 -7.74 11.35
CA ALA A 212 -6.58 -7.19 10.91
C ALA A 212 -6.69 -6.68 9.48
N GLY A 213 -5.96 -5.63 9.14
CA GLY A 213 -5.84 -5.20 7.76
C GLY A 213 -4.76 -4.16 7.58
N HIS A 214 -4.30 -4.00 6.35
CA HIS A 214 -3.27 -3.02 5.98
C HIS A 214 -3.79 -2.06 4.92
N SER A 215 -3.41 -0.78 5.01
CA SER A 215 -3.71 0.24 3.98
C SER A 215 -5.21 0.30 3.63
N GLN A 216 -5.61 -0.02 2.38
CA GLN A 216 -7.02 -0.19 1.99
C GLN A 216 -7.76 -1.16 2.92
N GLY A 217 -7.18 -2.32 3.20
CA GLY A 217 -7.81 -3.30 4.09
C GLY A 217 -7.97 -2.79 5.53
N ALA A 218 -7.05 -1.95 6.01
CA ALA A 218 -7.19 -1.27 7.30
C ALA A 218 -8.38 -0.29 7.30
N PHE A 219 -8.59 0.46 6.22
CA PHE A 219 -9.76 1.32 6.04
C PHE A 219 -11.07 0.52 6.04
N LEU A 220 -11.10 -0.65 5.39
CA LEU A 220 -12.28 -1.53 5.38
C LEU A 220 -12.52 -2.20 6.75
N VAL A 221 -11.46 -2.55 7.49
CA VAL A 221 -11.54 -3.03 8.89
C VAL A 221 -12.07 -1.96 9.84
N VAL A 222 -11.74 -0.68 9.62
CA VAL A 222 -12.33 0.43 10.39
C VAL A 222 -13.85 0.48 10.21
N ARG A 223 -14.36 0.23 9.01
CA ARG A 223 -15.80 0.16 8.76
C ARG A 223 -16.45 -1.08 9.38
N LEU A 224 -15.78 -2.24 9.36
CA LEU A 224 -16.23 -3.42 10.12
C LEU A 224 -16.31 -3.12 11.64
N MET A 225 -15.34 -2.38 12.19
CA MET A 225 -15.41 -1.95 13.59
C MET A 225 -16.62 -1.05 13.85
N GLN A 226 -16.94 -0.13 12.95
CA GLN A 226 -18.11 0.76 13.07
C GLN A 226 -19.43 -0.04 13.04
N ASP A 227 -19.59 -0.94 12.07
CA ASP A 227 -20.85 -1.68 11.86
C ASP A 227 -21.10 -2.78 12.90
N PHE A 228 -20.05 -3.41 13.43
CA PHE A 228 -20.18 -4.62 14.28
C PHE A 228 -19.69 -4.48 15.73
N LEU A 229 -18.82 -3.50 16.05
CA LEU A 229 -18.11 -3.47 17.35
C LEU A 229 -18.25 -2.14 18.13
N ASP A 230 -18.49 -1.03 17.44
CA ASP A 230 -18.78 0.29 18.04
C ASP A 230 -20.27 0.44 18.46
N VAL A 231 -20.90 -0.70 18.72
CA VAL A 231 -22.28 -0.84 19.18
C VAL A 231 -22.39 -0.67 20.70
N THR A 232 -23.61 -0.78 21.23
CA THR A 232 -23.84 -0.72 22.69
C THR A 232 -23.03 -1.80 23.43
N GLU A 233 -22.58 -1.51 24.65
CA GLU A 233 -21.74 -2.42 25.44
C GLU A 233 -22.40 -3.80 25.64
N ALA A 234 -23.72 -3.82 25.86
CA ALA A 234 -24.51 -5.05 26.03
C ALA A 234 -24.65 -5.88 24.74
N SER A 235 -24.32 -5.31 23.58
CA SER A 235 -24.36 -5.97 22.27
C SER A 235 -22.97 -6.20 21.67
N ARG A 236 -21.89 -5.77 22.33
CA ARG A 236 -20.53 -5.99 21.79
C ARG A 236 -20.16 -7.45 21.93
N ASP A 237 -19.66 -8.01 20.84
CA ASP A 237 -19.22 -9.40 20.78
C ASP A 237 -18.04 -9.66 21.73
N SER A 238 -18.24 -10.52 22.73
CA SER A 238 -17.19 -10.92 23.68
C SER A 238 -16.12 -11.83 23.07
N ARG A 239 -16.29 -12.26 21.81
CA ARG A 239 -15.23 -12.93 21.03
C ARG A 239 -14.19 -11.96 20.48
N PHE A 240 -14.48 -10.66 20.39
CA PHE A 240 -13.57 -9.69 19.78
C PHE A 240 -12.37 -9.36 20.69
N ILE A 241 -11.18 -9.82 20.27
CA ILE A 241 -9.94 -9.63 20.99
C ILE A 241 -9.36 -8.23 20.73
N ILE A 242 -9.14 -7.87 19.46
CA ILE A 242 -8.50 -6.62 19.03
C ILE A 242 -8.63 -6.41 17.52
N ALA A 243 -8.56 -5.15 17.08
CA ALA A 243 -8.28 -4.78 15.68
C ALA A 243 -6.86 -4.21 15.47
N TYR A 244 -6.11 -4.75 14.50
CA TYR A 244 -4.86 -4.17 13.99
C TYR A 244 -5.13 -3.51 12.63
N ALA A 245 -5.04 -2.18 12.55
CA ALA A 245 -5.38 -1.42 11.35
C ALA A 245 -4.24 -0.48 10.87
N PRO A 246 -2.98 -0.94 10.71
CA PRO A 246 -1.90 -0.12 10.15
C PRO A 246 -2.25 0.46 8.78
N GLY A 247 -1.94 1.74 8.59
CA GLY A 247 -2.34 2.52 7.43
C GLY A 247 -3.60 3.36 7.66
N ALA A 248 -4.53 2.94 8.50
CA ALA A 248 -5.80 3.63 8.68
C ALA A 248 -5.67 4.91 9.53
N GLY A 249 -6.05 6.04 8.94
CA GLY A 249 -6.12 7.34 9.61
C GLY A 249 -7.32 7.48 10.56
N ILE A 250 -7.29 6.79 11.70
CA ILE A 250 -8.40 6.79 12.68
C ILE A 250 -8.35 8.03 13.58
N LYS A 251 -9.39 8.88 13.58
CA LYS A 251 -9.49 10.01 14.54
C LYS A 251 -9.90 9.52 15.94
N PRO A 252 -9.43 10.14 17.04
CA PRO A 252 -9.76 9.71 18.42
C PRO A 252 -11.27 9.69 18.77
N ASP A 253 -12.06 10.50 18.06
CA ASP A 253 -13.51 10.69 18.19
C ASP A 253 -14.33 9.92 17.13
N GLN A 254 -13.69 9.23 16.19
CA GLN A 254 -14.36 8.48 15.11
C GLN A 254 -15.24 7.33 15.60
N PHE A 255 -14.99 6.85 16.82
CA PHE A 255 -15.72 5.76 17.46
C PHE A 255 -16.41 6.25 18.74
N GLN A 256 -17.70 5.94 18.87
CA GLN A 256 -18.54 6.33 20.02
C GLN A 256 -18.12 5.62 21.31
N LYS A 257 -17.81 4.33 21.21
CA LYS A 257 -17.52 3.42 22.35
C LYS A 257 -16.14 2.80 22.24
N LEU A 258 -15.77 2.30 21.07
CA LEU A 258 -14.47 1.67 20.83
C LEU A 258 -13.35 2.71 20.98
N LYS A 259 -12.22 2.32 21.55
CA LYS A 259 -11.06 3.19 21.78
C LYS A 259 -9.77 2.52 21.34
N SER A 260 -8.74 3.34 21.09
CA SER A 260 -7.40 2.84 20.85
C SER A 260 -6.83 2.19 22.11
N CYS A 261 -6.02 1.14 21.93
CA CYS A 261 -5.35 0.48 23.04
C CYS A 261 -4.27 1.40 23.63
N THR A 262 -4.13 1.38 24.96
CA THR A 262 -3.13 2.18 25.70
C THR A 262 -2.07 1.33 26.39
N SER A 263 -2.18 -0.01 26.32
CA SER A 263 -1.21 -0.95 26.88
C SER A 263 -1.08 -2.23 26.00
N PRO A 264 0.04 -2.98 26.11
CA PRO A 264 0.24 -4.23 25.36
C PRO A 264 -0.81 -5.31 25.62
N GLU A 265 -1.35 -5.38 26.84
CA GLU A 265 -2.32 -6.40 27.25
C GLU A 265 -3.78 -6.01 27.02
N GLN A 266 -4.06 -4.72 26.74
CA GLN A 266 -5.45 -4.28 26.56
C GLN A 266 -6.09 -4.99 25.35
N THR A 267 -7.30 -5.52 25.58
CA THR A 267 -8.18 -6.14 24.58
C THR A 267 -9.45 -5.30 24.37
N SER A 268 -10.27 -5.69 23.40
CA SER A 268 -11.51 -5.01 23.00
C SER A 268 -11.29 -3.54 22.62
N CYS A 269 -10.19 -3.29 21.92
CA CYS A 269 -9.69 -1.99 21.46
C CYS A 269 -9.07 -2.12 20.06
N TYR A 270 -8.53 -1.03 19.50
CA TYR A 270 -7.80 -1.06 18.23
C TYR A 270 -6.40 -0.45 18.33
N VAL A 271 -5.53 -0.79 17.38
CA VAL A 271 -4.25 -0.14 17.16
C VAL A 271 -4.11 0.26 15.68
N SER A 272 -3.50 1.42 15.44
CA SER A 272 -3.10 1.88 14.12
C SER A 272 -1.78 2.63 14.22
N TRP A 273 -0.99 2.56 13.15
CA TRP A 273 0.24 3.30 12.92
C TRP A 273 0.43 3.46 11.40
N ASN A 274 1.36 4.33 10.98
CA ASN A 274 1.68 4.51 9.56
C ASN A 274 3.16 4.93 9.48
N SER A 275 4.03 4.06 8.93
CA SER A 275 5.48 4.18 9.08
C SER A 275 6.14 5.14 8.08
N ARG A 276 7.02 6.02 8.57
CA ARG A 276 7.84 6.93 7.75
C ARG A 276 9.29 6.91 8.19
N LEU A 277 10.21 7.13 7.25
CA LEU A 277 11.63 7.27 7.57
C LEU A 277 11.87 8.49 8.46
N TRP A 278 12.52 8.29 9.60
CA TRP A 278 12.82 9.35 10.57
C TRP A 278 13.74 10.41 9.98
N GLY A 279 13.34 11.68 10.08
CA GLY A 279 14.16 12.84 9.69
C GLY A 279 13.81 13.41 8.33
N VAL A 280 12.88 12.79 7.60
CA VAL A 280 12.27 13.34 6.39
C VAL A 280 11.39 14.53 6.77
N GLU A 281 11.56 15.66 6.09
CA GLU A 281 10.63 16.78 6.16
C GLU A 281 9.46 16.55 5.21
N ILE A 282 8.25 16.57 5.75
CA ILE A 282 7.02 16.50 4.96
C ILE A 282 6.75 17.92 4.43
N GLN A 283 7.10 18.15 3.16
CA GLN A 283 6.94 19.44 2.49
C GLN A 283 5.85 19.39 1.41
N GLY A 284 5.11 20.49 1.26
CA GLY A 284 4.29 20.78 0.08
C GLY A 284 2.83 20.31 0.13
N PRO A 285 2.07 20.60 -0.96
CA PRO A 285 0.66 20.22 -1.09
C PRO A 285 0.44 18.73 -1.37
N ASP A 286 1.48 17.99 -1.76
CA ASP A 286 1.46 16.54 -1.96
C ASP A 286 1.68 15.74 -0.65
N ASP A 287 1.40 16.34 0.52
CA ASP A 287 1.39 15.65 1.80
C ASP A 287 0.25 14.62 1.87
N LEU A 288 0.54 13.39 1.43
CA LEU A 288 -0.35 12.22 1.53
C LEU A 288 -0.73 11.89 3.00
N ASN A 289 -0.06 12.50 3.98
CA ASN A 289 -0.34 12.38 5.40
C ASN A 289 -1.30 13.48 5.92
N ALA A 290 -1.78 14.39 5.07
CA ALA A 290 -2.76 15.41 5.47
C ALA A 290 -4.02 14.79 6.10
N GLY A 291 -4.48 13.64 5.58
CA GLY A 291 -5.56 12.85 6.19
C GLY A 291 -5.20 12.22 7.54
N LEU A 292 -3.92 11.93 7.77
CA LEU A 292 -3.38 11.35 9.01
C LEU A 292 -3.18 12.39 10.13
N LYS A 293 -3.20 13.70 9.84
CA LYS A 293 -3.04 14.72 10.88
C LYS A 293 -4.10 14.58 11.98
N GLY A 294 -3.66 14.36 13.21
CA GLY A 294 -4.55 14.18 14.37
C GLY A 294 -5.20 12.80 14.46
N THR A 295 -4.71 11.79 13.73
CA THR A 295 -5.12 10.39 13.93
C THR A 295 -4.34 9.71 15.05
N VAL A 296 -4.87 8.59 15.52
CA VAL A 296 -4.19 7.69 16.47
C VAL A 296 -2.89 7.18 15.85
N CYS A 297 -1.83 7.14 16.67
CA CYS A 297 -0.61 6.37 16.43
C CYS A 297 -0.28 5.61 17.71
N ILE A 298 -0.11 4.29 17.59
CA ILE A 298 0.36 3.39 18.65
C ILE A 298 1.70 2.83 18.21
N ASN A 299 2.74 2.99 19.03
CA ASN A 299 4.08 2.48 18.71
C ASN A 299 4.10 0.95 18.85
N PRO A 300 4.34 0.16 17.78
CA PRO A 300 4.26 -1.30 17.84
C PRO A 300 5.35 -1.97 18.69
N ILE A 301 6.42 -1.26 19.05
CA ILE A 301 7.45 -1.80 19.95
C ILE A 301 6.99 -1.75 21.42
N THR A 302 6.20 -0.73 21.80
CA THR A 302 5.77 -0.51 23.19
C THR A 302 4.30 -0.80 23.44
N TRP A 303 3.49 -0.84 22.37
CA TRP A 303 2.02 -0.93 22.38
C TRP A 303 1.32 0.19 23.16
N LYS A 304 1.94 1.38 23.14
CA LYS A 304 1.46 2.58 23.82
C LYS A 304 1.32 3.77 22.84
N PRO A 305 0.40 4.71 23.11
CA PRO A 305 0.42 6.04 22.53
C PRO A 305 1.55 6.89 23.16
N GLY A 306 1.79 8.07 22.60
CA GLY A 306 2.78 9.04 23.08
C GLY A 306 4.02 9.13 22.19
N GLU A 307 4.87 10.13 22.43
CA GLU A 307 6.04 10.42 21.57
C GLU A 307 7.37 9.84 22.07
N ASP A 308 7.33 8.97 23.08
CA ASP A 308 8.50 8.29 23.63
C ASP A 308 9.19 7.42 22.57
N ILE A 309 10.53 7.47 22.58
CA ILE A 309 11.36 6.69 21.68
C ILE A 309 11.45 5.26 22.21
N ALA A 310 10.96 4.32 21.42
CA ALA A 310 11.28 2.90 21.59
C ALA A 310 12.64 2.62 20.96
N SER A 311 13.56 2.08 21.75
CA SER A 311 14.92 1.78 21.32
C SER A 311 14.99 0.46 20.52
N ALA A 312 16.01 0.34 19.68
CA ALA A 312 16.28 -0.88 18.91
C ALA A 312 16.37 -2.14 19.80
N HIS A 313 16.87 -2.05 21.03
CA HIS A 313 16.94 -3.18 21.96
C HIS A 313 15.56 -3.74 22.39
N GLN A 314 14.51 -2.91 22.35
CA GLN A 314 13.14 -3.31 22.72
C GLN A 314 12.38 -3.95 21.55
N HIS A 315 12.75 -3.62 20.32
CA HIS A 315 12.14 -4.14 19.09
C HIS A 315 12.44 -5.63 18.90
N GLN A 316 11.40 -6.45 18.74
CA GLN A 316 11.51 -7.91 18.71
C GLN A 316 12.09 -8.43 17.37
N GLY A 317 11.76 -7.80 16.24
CA GLY A 317 12.36 -8.09 14.94
C GLY A 317 11.48 -7.83 13.71
N SER A 318 12.12 -7.39 12.62
CA SER A 318 11.49 -7.01 11.35
C SER A 318 11.67 -8.07 10.28
N MET A 319 10.63 -8.35 9.50
CA MET A 319 10.67 -9.18 8.29
C MET A 319 11.11 -8.37 7.07
N ARG A 320 12.23 -8.72 6.43
CA ARG A 320 12.68 -8.04 5.19
C ARG A 320 11.66 -8.14 4.06
N LYS A 321 11.72 -7.24 3.07
CA LYS A 321 10.77 -7.21 1.95
C LYS A 321 10.83 -8.45 1.03
N ASP A 322 11.93 -9.19 1.07
CA ASP A 322 12.13 -10.48 0.39
C ASP A 322 11.52 -11.68 1.16
N PHE A 323 11.04 -11.46 2.39
CA PHE A 323 10.57 -12.48 3.34
C PHE A 323 11.59 -13.55 3.74
N LEU A 324 12.87 -13.42 3.35
CA LEU A 324 13.88 -14.45 3.59
C LEU A 324 14.44 -14.42 5.02
N ARG A 325 14.45 -13.25 5.67
CA ARG A 325 15.18 -13.06 6.94
C ARG A 325 14.52 -12.07 7.90
N ILE A 326 14.67 -12.38 9.19
CA ILE A 326 14.33 -11.48 10.30
C ILE A 326 15.59 -10.72 10.78
N ASP A 327 15.51 -9.40 10.81
CA ASP A 327 16.51 -8.56 11.49
C ASP A 327 15.98 -8.18 12.90
N ARG A 328 16.59 -8.75 13.94
CA ARG A 328 16.22 -8.51 15.36
C ARG A 328 16.91 -7.28 15.92
N GLN A 329 16.27 -6.62 16.89
CA GLN A 329 16.81 -5.46 17.61
C GLN A 329 17.34 -4.33 16.71
N PHE A 330 16.66 -4.15 15.57
CA PHE A 330 17.11 -3.34 14.43
C PHE A 330 16.50 -1.93 14.35
N ILE A 331 15.26 -1.74 14.83
CA ILE A 331 14.47 -0.51 14.64
C ILE A 331 14.31 0.29 15.93
N GLU A 332 14.69 1.57 15.88
CA GLU A 332 14.15 2.61 16.76
C GLU A 332 12.85 3.15 16.16
N ALA A 333 11.80 3.33 16.97
CA ALA A 333 10.57 3.98 16.51
C ALA A 333 9.94 4.91 17.56
N ARG A 334 9.27 5.97 17.09
CA ARG A 334 8.40 6.83 17.91
C ARG A 334 7.17 7.28 17.14
N CYS A 335 6.02 7.41 17.80
CA CYS A 335 4.93 8.19 17.24
C CYS A 335 5.27 9.67 17.36
N LYS A 336 4.98 10.49 16.34
CA LYS A 336 5.01 11.96 16.42
C LYS A 336 4.18 12.55 15.29
N ASN A 337 3.35 13.56 15.60
CA ASN A 337 2.43 14.17 14.63
C ASN A 337 1.56 13.13 13.88
N SER A 338 1.04 12.14 14.61
CA SER A 338 0.21 11.03 14.08
C SER A 338 0.90 10.04 13.12
N LEU A 339 2.20 10.18 12.88
CA LEU A 339 3.01 9.23 12.10
C LEU A 339 3.93 8.42 13.01
N LEU A 340 4.26 7.20 12.59
CA LEU A 340 5.28 6.37 13.22
C LEU A 340 6.62 6.59 12.53
N TRP A 341 7.53 7.30 13.18
CA TRP A 341 8.86 7.56 12.66
C TRP A 341 9.78 6.40 12.98
N VAL A 342 10.41 5.85 11.95
CA VAL A 342 11.21 4.62 11.97
C VAL A 342 12.65 4.93 11.59
N LYS A 343 13.60 4.45 12.38
CA LYS A 343 15.04 4.62 12.19
C LYS A 343 15.76 3.28 12.37
N ALA A 344 16.56 2.91 11.39
CA ALA A 344 17.45 1.75 11.44
C ALA A 344 18.71 2.02 10.60
N SER A 345 19.81 1.33 10.91
CA SER A 345 20.89 1.11 9.95
C SER A 345 20.39 0.24 8.79
N GLU A 346 20.86 0.45 7.56
CA GLU A 346 20.48 -0.41 6.40
C GLU A 346 18.96 -0.49 6.12
N ILE A 347 18.25 0.63 6.33
CA ILE A 347 16.78 0.73 6.16
C ILE A 347 16.31 0.43 4.73
N GLU A 348 17.18 0.53 3.73
CA GLU A 348 16.90 0.23 2.32
C GLU A 348 16.37 -1.20 2.08
N ARG A 349 16.66 -2.14 2.99
CA ARG A 349 16.07 -3.50 3.02
C ARG A 349 14.54 -3.51 3.20
N TYR A 350 13.97 -2.39 3.62
CA TYR A 350 12.55 -2.16 3.91
C TYR A 350 11.97 -1.00 3.09
N GLN A 351 12.75 -0.41 2.18
CA GLN A 351 12.28 0.70 1.35
C GLN A 351 11.56 0.20 0.10
N SER A 352 10.45 0.87 -0.24
CA SER A 352 9.86 0.79 -1.57
C SER A 352 10.81 1.41 -2.60
N ASP A 353 10.94 0.77 -3.75
CA ASP A 353 11.82 1.25 -4.83
C ASP A 353 11.27 2.54 -5.47
N PHE A 354 9.99 2.83 -5.29
CA PHE A 354 9.30 4.03 -5.80
C PHE A 354 9.22 5.19 -4.79
N GLN A 355 9.17 4.89 -3.49
CA GLN A 355 9.08 5.90 -2.42
C GLN A 355 9.89 5.47 -1.19
N LYS A 356 11.19 5.79 -1.18
CA LYS A 356 12.12 5.36 -0.13
C LYS A 356 11.80 5.90 1.27
N GLU A 357 11.16 7.05 1.34
CA GLU A 357 10.78 7.72 2.60
C GLU A 357 9.46 7.19 3.17
N ASN A 358 8.64 6.59 2.30
CA ASN A 358 7.36 6.01 2.66
C ASN A 358 7.52 4.52 3.00
N LEU A 359 7.53 4.23 4.31
CA LEU A 359 7.67 2.88 4.84
C LEU A 359 6.31 2.21 5.12
N HIS A 360 5.18 2.88 4.82
CA HIS A 360 3.82 2.34 5.01
C HIS A 360 3.61 0.96 4.37
N PRO A 361 4.08 0.66 3.14
CA PRO A 361 3.94 -0.67 2.54
C PRO A 361 4.52 -1.81 3.40
N MET A 362 5.43 -1.49 4.32
CA MET A 362 6.09 -2.43 5.22
C MET A 362 5.59 -2.37 6.67
N ASP A 363 4.44 -1.74 6.98
CA ASP A 363 3.98 -1.57 8.37
C ASP A 363 3.93 -2.87 9.19
N PHE A 364 3.49 -4.00 8.62
CA PHE A 364 3.55 -5.30 9.29
C PHE A 364 4.96 -5.91 9.26
N ASN A 365 5.68 -5.76 8.15
CA ASN A 365 7.04 -6.24 7.98
C ASN A 365 8.01 -5.64 9.02
N LEU A 366 7.97 -4.33 9.23
CA LEU A 366 8.86 -3.62 10.17
C LEU A 366 8.72 -4.11 11.62
N PHE A 367 7.54 -4.59 12.02
CA PHE A 367 7.23 -4.96 13.41
C PHE A 367 6.75 -6.42 13.53
N TYR A 368 7.19 -7.28 12.62
CA TYR A 368 6.67 -8.64 12.43
C TYR A 368 6.69 -9.48 13.72
N LEU A 369 7.81 -9.50 14.45
CA LEU A 369 7.88 -10.24 15.71
C LEU A 369 7.21 -9.53 16.88
N ASP A 370 7.15 -8.21 16.86
CA ASP A 370 6.46 -7.41 17.88
C ASP A 370 4.95 -7.67 17.81
N VAL A 371 4.38 -7.67 16.59
CA VAL A 371 2.97 -8.01 16.33
C VAL A 371 2.68 -9.46 16.73
N ARG A 372 3.48 -10.45 16.28
CA ARG A 372 3.36 -11.87 16.72
C ARG A 372 3.26 -12.00 18.24
N LYS A 373 4.23 -11.42 18.95
CA LYS A 373 4.31 -11.47 20.41
C LYS A 373 3.11 -10.81 21.07
N ASN A 374 2.62 -9.72 20.50
CA ASN A 374 1.50 -8.99 21.07
C ASN A 374 0.14 -9.66 20.82
N VAL A 375 -0.03 -10.33 19.68
CA VAL A 375 -1.17 -11.20 19.39
C VAL A 375 -1.28 -12.29 20.47
N ASP A 376 -0.19 -13.03 20.72
CA ASP A 376 -0.09 -14.04 21.79
C ASP A 376 -0.43 -13.47 23.19
N VAL A 377 0.15 -12.31 23.56
CA VAL A 377 -0.16 -11.62 24.82
C VAL A 377 -1.65 -11.27 24.95
N ARG A 378 -2.25 -10.71 23.89
CA ARG A 378 -3.67 -10.29 23.89
C ARG A 378 -4.62 -11.49 23.87
N ILE A 379 -4.26 -12.57 23.18
CA ILE A 379 -4.99 -13.85 23.23
C ILE A 379 -4.99 -14.45 24.63
N ARG A 380 -3.83 -14.52 25.31
CA ARG A 380 -3.76 -14.97 26.71
C ARG A 380 -4.64 -14.11 27.62
N ARG A 381 -4.52 -12.78 27.52
CA ARG A 381 -5.32 -11.87 28.35
C ARG A 381 -6.82 -11.97 28.09
N HIS A 382 -7.21 -12.25 26.85
CA HIS A 382 -8.60 -12.52 26.49
C HIS A 382 -9.10 -13.87 27.05
N ARG A 383 -8.27 -14.92 27.01
CA ARG A 383 -8.56 -16.25 27.61
C ARG A 383 -8.74 -16.17 29.12
N GLU A 384 -7.92 -15.38 29.82
CA GLU A 384 -8.10 -15.11 31.26
C GLU A 384 -9.46 -14.45 31.57
N ARG A 385 -9.91 -13.55 30.70
CA ARG A 385 -11.16 -12.78 30.88
C ARG A 385 -12.41 -13.57 30.47
N TYR A 386 -12.30 -14.42 29.45
CA TYR A 386 -13.42 -15.16 28.84
C TYR A 386 -13.07 -16.64 28.63
N PRO A 387 -12.72 -17.40 29.68
CA PRO A 387 -12.23 -18.78 29.54
C PRO A 387 -13.25 -19.71 28.87
N ALA A 388 -14.55 -19.47 29.07
CA ALA A 388 -15.64 -20.25 28.46
C ALA A 388 -15.75 -20.13 26.92
N LEU A 389 -15.00 -19.22 26.28
CA LEU A 389 -14.94 -19.15 24.81
C LEU A 389 -13.90 -20.10 24.20
N TYR A 390 -13.01 -20.66 25.02
CA TYR A 390 -11.90 -21.54 24.63
C TYR A 390 -12.19 -22.99 25.08
N GLY A 391 -11.45 -23.96 24.56
CA GLY A 391 -11.56 -25.38 24.89
C GLY A 391 -12.76 -26.09 24.23
N ARG A 392 -13.10 -25.72 22.99
CA ARG A 392 -14.22 -26.28 22.20
C ARG A 392 -13.74 -26.98 20.94
#